data_AF-A0A535A210-F1
#
_entry.id   AF-A0A535A210-F1
#
_cell.length_a   1.000
_cell.length_b   1.000
_cell.length_c   1.000
_cell.angle_alpha   90.00
_cell.angle_beta   90.00
_cell.angle_gamma   90.00
#
_symmetry.space_group_name_H-M   'P 1'
#
loop_
_entity.id
_entity.type
_entity.pdbx_description
1 polymer ?
#
loop_
_entity_poly.entity_id
_entity_poly.type
_entity_poly.pdbx_seq_one_letter_code
_entity_poly.pdbx_strand_id
1 'polypeptide(L)'
;MRRALFGTCSGVRHLAHASNPAGSDQPLREEENMHPGMMHWWQSRHAREYAVHAGCGSMMAHAARWAAPPEHGDFGAGAFGVRRPLRYLAYKLELDERQVTELARILNELKTERAQAEVDGRRAVAALADAIAGETFDHEKAAEGATLRVRSAERLRDVLVQSLGRIHAILKPEQRARLAYLIRTGTLSL
;
A
#
# COMPACT_ATOMS: atom_id res chain seq x y z
N MET A 1 2.36 72.20 35.10
CA MET A 1 2.70 70.98 34.33
C MET A 1 3.25 69.91 35.27
N ARG A 2 2.50 68.82 35.51
CA ARG A 2 3.02 67.45 35.76
C ARG A 2 1.92 66.52 36.32
N ARG A 3 2.12 65.23 36.02
CA ARG A 3 1.39 64.00 36.43
C ARG A 3 0.08 63.74 35.70
N ALA A 4 -0.35 62.50 35.46
CA ALA A 4 0.22 61.15 35.39
C ALA A 4 -0.98 60.21 35.07
N LEU A 5 -0.70 58.91 34.90
CA LEU A 5 -1.63 57.76 35.08
C LEU A 5 -2.39 57.33 33.81
N PHE A 6 -2.03 56.19 33.21
CA PHE A 6 -2.49 54.83 33.57
C PHE A 6 -4.01 54.70 33.61
N GLY A 7 -4.55 53.99 32.62
CA GLY A 7 -5.92 53.48 32.59
C GLY A 7 -5.92 52.10 31.96
N THR A 8 -5.62 51.09 32.78
CA THR A 8 -5.91 49.68 32.49
C THR A 8 -7.42 49.46 32.52
N CYS A 9 -7.99 48.91 31.46
CA CYS A 9 -9.28 48.21 31.53
C CYS A 9 -9.14 46.83 30.89
N SER A 10 -9.08 45.83 31.76
CA SER A 10 -9.32 44.43 31.46
C SER A 10 -10.74 44.27 30.92
N GLY A 11 -10.87 43.68 29.73
CA GLY A 11 -12.14 43.38 29.09
C GLY A 11 -12.19 41.90 28.70
N VAL A 12 -12.63 41.09 29.66
CA VAL A 12 -13.31 39.78 29.57
C VAL A 12 -13.20 39.03 28.23
N ARG A 13 -12.48 37.91 28.24
CA ARG A 13 -12.57 36.85 27.22
C ARG A 13 -13.90 36.13 27.36
N HIS A 14 -14.80 36.31 26.40
CA HIS A 14 -15.86 35.35 26.12
C HIS A 14 -15.51 34.61 24.83
N LEU A 15 -15.26 33.31 24.98
CA LEU A 15 -15.15 32.33 23.91
C LEU A 15 -16.46 32.29 23.13
N ALA A 16 -16.50 32.92 21.96
CA ALA A 16 -17.44 32.57 20.91
C ALA A 16 -16.76 31.53 20.03
N HIS A 17 -17.17 30.27 20.18
CA HIS A 17 -16.97 29.28 19.13
C HIS A 17 -17.63 29.83 17.87
N ALA A 18 -16.83 30.22 16.89
CA ALA A 18 -17.33 30.53 15.56
C ALA A 18 -17.90 29.24 14.98
N SER A 19 -19.21 29.04 15.13
CA SER A 19 -19.96 28.15 14.26
C SER A 19 -19.80 28.70 12.85
N ASN A 20 -19.01 28.03 12.01
CA ASN A 20 -18.88 28.39 10.61
C ASN A 20 -20.29 28.44 9.98
N PRO A 21 -20.72 29.57 9.39
CA PRO A 21 -22.02 29.65 8.76
C PRO A 21 -22.08 28.72 7.54
N ALA A 22 -23.24 28.10 7.32
CA ALA A 22 -23.50 27.23 6.19
C ALA A 22 -23.22 28.00 4.88
N GLY A 23 -22.29 27.50 4.06
CA GLY A 23 -21.82 28.15 2.83
C GLY A 23 -20.37 28.64 2.88
N SER A 24 -19.67 28.52 4.02
CA SER A 24 -18.22 28.81 4.11
C SER A 24 -17.32 27.79 3.41
N ASP A 25 -17.85 26.62 3.04
CA ASP A 25 -17.15 25.61 2.22
C ASP A 25 -17.21 25.90 0.70
N GLN A 26 -17.79 27.03 0.31
CA GLN A 26 -17.87 27.44 -1.11
C GLN A 26 -16.97 28.65 -1.34
N PRO A 27 -16.01 28.58 -2.30
CA PRO A 27 -15.16 29.71 -2.60
C PRO A 27 -15.98 30.91 -3.08
N LEU A 28 -15.53 32.11 -2.72
CA LEU A 28 -16.07 33.39 -3.17
C LEU A 28 -16.19 33.36 -4.70
N ARG A 29 -17.42 33.49 -5.20
CA ARG A 29 -17.73 33.38 -6.63
C ARG A 29 -17.37 34.70 -7.33
N GLU A 30 -16.08 34.98 -7.46
CA GLU A 30 -15.58 35.82 -8.55
C GLU A 30 -15.31 34.90 -9.75
N GLU A 31 -15.92 35.22 -10.88
CA GLU A 31 -15.82 34.49 -12.15
C GLU A 31 -14.41 34.66 -12.76
N GLU A 32 -13.39 34.12 -12.09
CA GLU A 32 -12.10 33.82 -12.72
C GLU A 32 -12.05 32.31 -12.96
N ASN A 33 -12.15 31.92 -14.23
CA ASN A 33 -12.11 30.53 -14.68
C ASN A 33 -10.91 29.79 -14.08
N MET A 34 -11.16 29.01 -13.04
CA MET A 34 -10.14 28.20 -12.40
C MET A 34 -9.55 27.23 -13.43
N HIS A 35 -8.25 27.36 -13.68
CA HIS A 35 -7.56 26.60 -14.74
C HIS A 35 -7.81 25.08 -14.58
N PRO A 36 -8.10 24.32 -15.66
CA PRO A 36 -8.49 22.91 -15.57
C PRO A 36 -7.53 22.02 -14.76
N GLY A 37 -6.24 22.36 -14.74
CA GLY A 37 -5.24 21.69 -13.89
C GLY A 37 -5.43 21.89 -12.38
N MET A 38 -5.91 23.07 -11.94
CA MET A 38 -6.24 23.34 -10.54
C MET A 38 -7.51 22.62 -10.10
N MET A 39 -8.50 22.48 -10.99
CA MET A 39 -9.71 21.70 -10.73
C MET A 39 -9.39 20.23 -10.47
N HIS A 40 -8.48 19.64 -11.25
CA HIS A 40 -8.04 18.26 -11.04
C HIS A 40 -7.31 18.08 -9.70
N TRP A 41 -6.46 19.04 -9.33
CA TRP A 41 -5.75 19.05 -8.04
C TRP A 41 -6.70 19.18 -6.84
N TRP A 42 -7.72 20.03 -6.96
CA TRP A 42 -8.74 20.24 -5.92
C TRP A 42 -9.66 19.03 -5.75
N GLN A 43 -10.18 18.46 -6.86
CA GLN A 43 -11.02 17.25 -6.82
C GLN A 43 -10.28 16.04 -6.24
N SER A 44 -9.00 15.88 -6.59
CA SER A 44 -8.16 14.79 -6.07
C SER A 44 -7.95 14.86 -4.56
N ARG A 45 -8.02 16.07 -3.96
CA ARG A 45 -7.86 16.26 -2.52
C ARG A 45 -9.16 16.13 -1.73
N HIS A 46 -10.30 16.46 -2.35
CA HIS A 46 -11.62 16.42 -1.68
C HIS A 46 -12.42 15.11 -1.92
N ALA A 47 -11.97 14.22 -2.80
CA ALA A 47 -12.62 12.93 -3.05
C ALA A 47 -12.53 11.90 -1.90
N ARG A 48 -11.97 12.24 -0.72
CA ARG A 48 -11.82 11.30 0.42
C ARG A 48 -12.99 11.27 1.39
N GLU A 49 -14.05 12.07 1.21
CA GLU A 49 -15.08 12.22 2.25
C GLU A 49 -16.45 11.57 1.99
N TYR A 50 -16.74 11.00 0.82
CA TYR A 50 -17.96 10.20 0.63
C TYR A 50 -17.74 9.05 -0.37
N ALA A 51 -17.21 7.93 0.11
CA ALA A 51 -17.24 6.67 -0.64
C ALA A 51 -17.66 5.52 0.28
N VAL A 52 -18.94 5.51 0.64
CA VAL A 52 -19.64 4.27 1.02
C VAL A 52 -19.91 3.52 -0.29
N HIS A 53 -19.15 2.48 -0.60
CA HIS A 53 -19.38 1.67 -1.79
C HIS A 53 -19.69 0.22 -1.43
N ALA A 54 -20.98 -0.07 -1.41
CA ALA A 54 -21.53 -1.34 -1.86
C ALA A 54 -21.55 -1.36 -3.41
N GLY A 55 -21.30 -2.52 -4.01
CA GLY A 55 -21.73 -2.82 -5.39
C GLY A 55 -20.65 -2.79 -6.48
N CYS A 56 -20.43 -3.98 -7.03
CA CYS A 56 -19.76 -4.38 -8.27
C CYS A 56 -19.74 -3.34 -9.43
N GLY A 57 -18.61 -3.19 -10.13
CA GLY A 57 -18.55 -2.43 -11.39
C GLY A 57 -17.15 -2.17 -11.93
N SER A 58 -16.57 -3.17 -12.60
CA SER A 58 -15.32 -3.09 -13.36
C SER A 58 -15.39 -2.02 -14.46
N MET A 59 -14.98 -0.77 -14.19
CA MET A 59 -14.65 0.20 -15.24
C MET A 59 -13.70 1.33 -14.78
N MET A 60 -12.77 1.06 -13.86
CA MET A 60 -11.76 2.07 -13.45
C MET A 60 -10.38 1.47 -13.13
N ALA A 61 -10.00 0.36 -13.77
CA ALA A 61 -8.70 -0.29 -13.53
C ALA A 61 -7.51 0.35 -14.28
N HIS A 62 -7.70 1.45 -15.02
CA HIS A 62 -6.64 2.10 -15.79
C HIS A 62 -6.07 3.40 -15.20
N ALA A 63 -6.73 4.02 -14.21
CA ALA A 63 -6.28 5.29 -13.63
C ALA A 63 -5.45 5.15 -12.33
N ALA A 64 -5.47 3.97 -11.69
CA ALA A 64 -4.78 3.73 -10.42
C ALA A 64 -3.28 3.40 -10.55
N ARG A 65 -2.68 3.47 -11.76
CA ARG A 65 -1.28 3.05 -11.97
C ARG A 65 -0.24 4.13 -11.68
N TRP A 66 -0.63 5.40 -11.47
CA TRP A 66 0.32 6.52 -11.42
C TRP A 66 0.17 7.47 -10.21
N ALA A 67 -0.62 7.11 -9.21
CA ALA A 67 -0.90 7.97 -8.04
C ALA A 67 -0.43 7.40 -6.70
N ALA A 68 0.54 6.48 -6.70
CA ALA A 68 1.24 6.06 -5.48
C ALA A 68 2.68 6.60 -5.52
N PRO A 69 3.13 7.37 -4.51
CA PRO A 69 4.56 7.60 -4.32
C PRO A 69 5.27 6.24 -4.27
N PRO A 70 6.44 6.06 -4.92
CA PRO A 70 7.10 4.78 -4.91
C PRO A 70 7.65 4.52 -3.51
N GLU A 71 6.94 3.72 -2.71
CA GLU A 71 7.53 3.09 -1.54
C GLU A 71 8.71 2.24 -2.04
N HIS A 72 9.91 2.65 -1.64
CA HIS A 72 11.14 1.96 -2.00
C HIS A 72 11.12 0.58 -1.33
N GLY A 73 11.02 -0.49 -2.12
CA GLY A 73 11.25 -1.87 -1.66
C GLY A 73 10.02 -2.77 -1.57
N ASP A 74 8.89 -2.35 -2.13
CA ASP A 74 7.70 -3.20 -2.19
C ASP A 74 7.86 -4.33 -3.24
N PHE A 75 7.81 -5.59 -2.75
CA PHE A 75 7.71 -6.79 -3.56
C PHE A 75 6.25 -7.22 -3.82
N GLY A 76 5.26 -6.43 -3.38
CA GLY A 76 3.86 -6.84 -3.19
C GLY A 76 2.78 -6.14 -4.02
N ALA A 77 2.95 -4.91 -4.53
CA ALA A 77 1.80 -4.19 -5.09
C ALA A 77 2.08 -3.12 -6.16
N GLY A 78 3.32 -2.65 -6.37
CA GLY A 78 3.52 -1.40 -7.12
C GLY A 78 4.74 -1.26 -8.02
N ALA A 79 5.05 -2.22 -8.91
CA ALA A 79 5.77 -2.02 -10.19
C ALA A 79 6.09 -3.38 -10.81
N PHE A 80 5.70 -3.61 -12.06
CA PHE A 80 5.98 -4.87 -12.75
C PHE A 80 7.49 -5.14 -12.86
N GLY A 81 7.98 -6.17 -12.14
CA GLY A 81 9.26 -6.84 -12.41
C GLY A 81 10.29 -6.80 -11.28
N VAL A 82 11.17 -7.80 -11.26
CA VAL A 82 12.27 -7.92 -10.29
C VAL A 82 13.34 -6.84 -10.46
N ARG A 83 13.35 -6.12 -11.59
CA ARG A 83 14.41 -5.17 -11.97
C ARG A 83 14.55 -3.99 -11.01
N ARG A 84 13.44 -3.43 -10.52
CA ARG A 84 13.48 -2.25 -9.65
C ARG A 84 13.87 -2.61 -8.22
N PRO A 85 13.28 -3.65 -7.59
CA PRO A 85 13.76 -4.16 -6.31
C PRO A 85 15.23 -4.62 -6.38
N LEU A 86 15.62 -5.34 -7.45
CA LEU A 86 16.99 -5.82 -7.61
C LEU A 86 18.00 -4.67 -7.71
N ARG A 87 17.69 -3.60 -8.47
CA ARG A 87 18.59 -2.44 -8.59
C ARG A 87 18.78 -1.73 -7.24
N TYR A 88 17.70 -1.61 -6.47
CA TYR A 88 17.76 -1.03 -5.14
C TYR A 88 18.63 -1.87 -4.20
N LEU A 89 18.43 -3.19 -4.17
CA LEU A 89 19.22 -4.11 -3.34
C LEU A 89 20.68 -4.18 -3.78
N ALA A 90 20.95 -4.20 -5.08
CA ALA A 90 22.31 -4.17 -5.62
C ALA A 90 23.10 -2.95 -5.12
N TYR A 91 22.46 -1.78 -5.14
CA TYR A 91 23.05 -0.56 -4.60
C TYR A 91 23.22 -0.60 -3.08
N LYS A 92 22.15 -0.93 -2.34
CA LYS A 92 22.16 -0.86 -0.87
C LYS A 92 23.05 -1.92 -0.20
N LEU A 93 23.19 -3.07 -0.82
CA LEU A 93 23.99 -4.18 -0.30
C LEU A 93 25.38 -4.25 -0.94
N GLU A 94 25.67 -3.41 -1.93
CA GLU A 94 26.92 -3.42 -2.71
C GLU A 94 27.18 -4.83 -3.26
N LEU A 95 26.21 -5.35 -4.03
CA LEU A 95 26.29 -6.70 -4.58
C LEU A 95 27.25 -6.77 -5.76
N ASP A 96 28.02 -7.86 -5.86
CA ASP A 96 28.78 -8.18 -7.06
C ASP A 96 27.88 -8.80 -8.16
N GLU A 97 28.39 -8.92 -9.39
CA GLU A 97 27.62 -9.41 -10.54
C GLU A 97 27.07 -10.83 -10.34
N ARG A 98 27.81 -11.70 -9.64
CA ARG A 98 27.36 -13.07 -9.34
C ARG A 98 26.22 -13.04 -8.34
N GLN A 99 26.37 -12.27 -7.26
CA GLN A 99 25.33 -12.06 -6.25
C GLN A 99 24.06 -11.45 -6.86
N VAL A 100 24.19 -10.48 -7.77
CA VAL A 100 23.06 -9.86 -8.48
C VAL A 100 22.32 -10.90 -9.32
N THR A 101 23.05 -11.76 -10.04
CA THR A 101 22.45 -12.80 -10.89
C THR A 101 21.67 -13.83 -10.08
N GLU A 102 22.28 -14.33 -9.00
CA GLU A 102 21.62 -15.30 -8.11
C GLU A 102 20.42 -14.69 -7.39
N LEU A 103 20.56 -13.46 -6.89
CA LEU A 103 19.45 -12.75 -6.25
C LEU A 103 18.31 -12.51 -7.24
N ALA A 104 18.60 -12.15 -8.50
CA ALA A 104 17.58 -11.99 -9.53
C ALA A 104 16.77 -13.27 -9.75
N ARG A 105 17.44 -14.43 -9.76
CA ARG A 105 16.80 -15.75 -9.88
C ARG A 105 15.87 -16.02 -8.70
N ILE A 106 16.37 -15.86 -7.47
CA ILE A 106 15.59 -16.07 -6.24
C ILE A 106 14.35 -15.17 -6.21
N LEU A 107 14.51 -13.89 -6.54
CA LEU A 107 13.39 -12.94 -6.58
C LEU A 107 12.36 -13.28 -7.66
N ASN A 108 12.79 -13.85 -8.80
CA ASN A 108 11.89 -14.26 -9.86
C ASN A 108 11.07 -15.50 -9.47
N GLU A 109 11.68 -16.45 -8.76
CA GLU A 109 11.00 -17.61 -8.19
C GLU A 109 9.94 -17.16 -7.17
N LEU A 110 10.30 -16.28 -6.22
CA LEU A 110 9.36 -15.73 -5.25
C LEU A 110 8.19 -14.99 -5.91
N LYS A 111 8.48 -14.19 -6.94
CA LYS A 111 7.43 -13.51 -7.70
C LYS A 111 6.47 -14.50 -8.36
N THR A 112 6.98 -15.59 -8.92
CA THR A 112 6.17 -16.62 -9.57
C THR A 112 5.27 -17.32 -8.56
N GLU A 113 5.80 -17.70 -7.40
CA GLU A 113 5.04 -18.35 -6.34
C GLU A 113 3.97 -17.43 -5.73
N ARG A 114 4.27 -16.13 -5.56
CA ARG A 114 3.26 -15.13 -5.15
C ARG A 114 2.13 -15.01 -6.16
N ALA A 115 2.47 -14.94 -7.46
CA ALA A 115 1.46 -14.90 -8.52
C ALA A 115 0.59 -16.16 -8.53
N GLN A 116 1.19 -17.33 -8.30
CA GLN A 116 0.44 -18.58 -8.17
C GLN A 116 -0.46 -18.58 -6.93
N ALA A 117 0.02 -18.07 -5.80
CA ALA A 117 -0.77 -17.95 -4.58
C ALA A 117 -1.96 -16.99 -4.73
N GLU A 118 -1.83 -15.91 -5.49
CA GLU A 118 -2.95 -15.04 -5.84
C GLU A 118 -4.01 -15.76 -6.68
N VAL A 119 -3.58 -16.57 -7.66
CA VAL A 119 -4.50 -17.37 -8.48
C VAL A 119 -5.22 -18.40 -7.63
N ASP A 120 -4.50 -19.14 -6.80
CA ASP A 120 -5.10 -20.14 -5.90
C ASP A 120 -6.00 -19.47 -4.86
N GLY A 121 -5.67 -18.26 -4.40
CA GLY A 121 -6.52 -17.44 -3.55
C GLY A 121 -7.86 -17.09 -4.21
N ARG A 122 -7.85 -16.69 -5.49
CA ARG A 122 -9.09 -16.43 -6.24
C ARG A 122 -9.93 -17.68 -6.42
N ARG A 123 -9.29 -18.83 -6.69
CA ARG A 123 -9.97 -20.13 -6.79
C ARG A 123 -10.60 -20.55 -5.47
N ALA A 124 -9.87 -20.38 -4.36
CA ALA A 124 -10.39 -20.66 -3.02
C ALA A 124 -11.62 -19.80 -2.70
N VAL A 125 -11.58 -18.49 -3.02
CA VAL A 125 -12.73 -17.60 -2.83
C VAL A 125 -13.93 -18.04 -3.67
N ALA A 126 -13.71 -18.45 -4.92
CA ALA A 126 -14.78 -18.96 -5.78
C ALA A 126 -15.42 -20.22 -5.19
N ALA A 127 -14.62 -21.20 -4.76
CA ALA A 127 -15.13 -22.43 -4.13
C ALA A 127 -15.93 -22.14 -2.84
N LEU A 128 -15.47 -21.20 -2.02
CA LEU A 128 -16.18 -20.77 -0.82
C LEU A 128 -17.49 -20.04 -1.15
N ALA A 129 -17.53 -19.25 -2.22
CA ALA A 129 -18.76 -18.60 -2.68
C ALA A 129 -19.77 -19.64 -3.20
N ASP A 130 -19.30 -20.60 -3.99
CA ASP A 130 -20.14 -21.69 -4.50
C ASP A 130 -20.70 -22.57 -3.38
N ALA A 131 -19.98 -22.70 -2.26
CA ALA A 131 -20.42 -23.47 -1.10
C ALA A 131 -21.64 -22.88 -0.38
N ILE A 132 -21.83 -21.57 -0.47
CA ILE A 132 -22.91 -20.83 0.21
C ILE A 132 -24.02 -20.37 -0.74
N ALA A 133 -23.79 -20.42 -2.06
CA ALA A 133 -24.73 -19.90 -3.06
C ALA A 133 -25.94 -20.81 -3.29
N GLY A 134 -25.85 -22.09 -2.92
CA GLY A 134 -26.93 -23.06 -3.07
C GLY A 134 -28.05 -22.91 -2.02
N GLU A 135 -29.12 -23.68 -2.20
CA GLU A 135 -30.24 -23.73 -1.24
C GLU A 135 -29.80 -24.29 0.13
N THR A 136 -28.79 -25.15 0.13
CA THR A 136 -28.16 -25.71 1.32
C THR A 136 -26.66 -25.45 1.30
N PHE A 137 -26.06 -25.46 2.49
CA PHE A 137 -24.62 -25.30 2.63
C PHE A 137 -23.88 -26.55 2.14
N ASP A 138 -22.96 -26.35 1.20
CA ASP A 138 -22.09 -27.39 0.68
C ASP A 138 -20.77 -27.41 1.47
N HIS A 139 -20.72 -28.28 2.48
CA HIS A 139 -19.55 -28.42 3.36
C HIS A 139 -18.30 -28.91 2.61
N GLU A 140 -18.45 -29.71 1.55
CA GLU A 140 -17.32 -30.26 0.80
C GLU A 140 -16.60 -29.15 0.03
N LYS A 141 -17.34 -28.32 -0.73
CA LYS A 141 -16.76 -27.16 -1.41
C LYS A 141 -16.13 -26.16 -0.46
N ALA A 142 -16.75 -25.95 0.70
CA ALA A 142 -16.19 -25.08 1.72
C ALA A 142 -14.84 -25.60 2.22
N ALA A 143 -14.75 -26.90 2.49
CA ALA A 143 -13.52 -27.56 2.93
C ALA A 143 -12.44 -27.53 1.84
N GLU A 144 -12.79 -27.71 0.57
CA GLU A 144 -11.86 -27.61 -0.57
C GLU A 144 -11.26 -26.21 -0.70
N GLY A 145 -12.12 -25.18 -0.68
CA GLY A 145 -11.68 -23.78 -0.75
C GLY A 145 -10.78 -23.40 0.42
N ALA A 146 -11.13 -23.80 1.65
CA ALA A 146 -10.31 -23.57 2.83
C ALA A 146 -8.95 -24.29 2.73
N THR A 147 -8.95 -25.57 2.32
CA THR A 147 -7.74 -26.37 2.15
C THR A 147 -6.80 -25.79 1.10
N LEU A 148 -7.35 -25.35 -0.04
CA LEU A 148 -6.56 -24.72 -1.11
C LEU A 148 -5.87 -23.45 -0.61
N ARG A 149 -6.58 -22.61 0.15
CA ARG A 149 -6.02 -21.39 0.74
C ARG A 149 -4.87 -21.69 1.71
N VAL A 150 -5.03 -22.68 2.58
CA VAL A 150 -3.98 -23.09 3.53
C VAL A 150 -2.76 -23.64 2.81
N ARG A 151 -2.95 -24.61 1.89
CA ARG A 151 -1.85 -25.21 1.12
C ARG A 151 -1.09 -24.19 0.28
N SER A 152 -1.79 -23.20 -0.27
CA SER A 152 -1.15 -22.10 -0.99
C SER A 152 -0.24 -21.26 -0.08
N ALA A 153 -0.69 -20.96 1.14
CA ALA A 153 0.10 -20.19 2.11
C ALA A 153 1.31 -20.99 2.61
N GLU A 154 1.16 -22.30 2.83
CA GLU A 154 2.25 -23.20 3.23
C GLU A 154 3.34 -23.28 2.17
N ARG A 155 2.97 -23.46 0.89
CA ARG A 155 3.93 -23.47 -0.21
C ARG A 155 4.70 -22.15 -0.30
N LEU A 156 4.00 -21.01 -0.21
CA LEU A 156 4.66 -19.70 -0.24
C LEU A 156 5.61 -19.51 0.95
N ARG A 157 5.22 -19.93 2.16
CA ARG A 157 6.08 -19.94 3.34
C ARG A 157 7.35 -20.75 3.10
N ASP A 158 7.22 -21.96 2.58
CA ASP A 158 8.35 -22.87 2.39
C ASP A 158 9.34 -22.31 1.36
N VAL A 159 8.84 -21.75 0.25
CA VAL A 159 9.68 -21.08 -0.75
C VAL A 159 10.35 -19.84 -0.17
N LEU A 160 9.66 -19.05 0.67
CA LEU A 160 10.24 -17.88 1.32
C LEU A 160 11.40 -18.27 2.23
N VAL A 161 11.22 -19.29 3.09
CA VAL A 161 12.28 -19.78 4.00
C VAL A 161 13.48 -20.30 3.21
N GLN A 162 13.25 -21.10 2.16
CA GLN A 162 14.31 -21.60 1.29
C GLN A 162 15.05 -20.46 0.57
N SER A 163 14.31 -19.44 0.12
CA SER A 163 14.87 -18.26 -0.55
C SER A 163 15.74 -17.44 0.41
N LEU A 164 15.31 -17.24 1.66
CA LEU A 164 16.14 -16.60 2.68
C LEU A 164 17.42 -17.38 2.98
N GLY A 165 17.35 -18.72 3.03
CA GLY A 165 18.54 -19.57 3.16
C GLY A 165 19.53 -19.39 2.02
N ARG A 166 19.05 -19.34 0.77
CA ARG A 166 19.89 -19.11 -0.42
C ARG A 166 20.49 -17.70 -0.44
N ILE A 167 19.71 -16.68 -0.10
CA ILE A 167 20.20 -15.29 0.01
C ILE A 167 21.29 -15.21 1.10
N HIS A 168 21.08 -15.86 2.25
CA HIS A 168 22.07 -15.90 3.33
C HIS A 168 23.40 -16.54 2.89
N ALA A 169 23.35 -17.56 2.03
CA ALA A 169 24.53 -18.27 1.54
C ALA A 169 25.38 -17.43 0.58
N ILE A 170 24.75 -16.61 -0.27
CA ILE A 170 25.48 -15.78 -1.25
C ILE A 170 25.98 -14.46 -0.67
N LEU A 171 25.40 -13.97 0.43
CA LEU A 171 25.74 -12.68 1.04
C LEU A 171 26.84 -12.79 2.10
N LYS A 172 27.73 -11.80 2.12
CA LYS A 172 28.74 -11.61 3.18
C LYS A 172 28.08 -11.16 4.50
N PRO A 173 28.73 -11.38 5.66
CA PRO A 173 28.18 -11.00 6.97
C PRO A 173 27.66 -9.55 7.04
N GLU A 174 28.39 -8.59 6.48
CA GLU A 174 28.04 -7.17 6.48
C GLU A 174 26.81 -6.90 5.61
N GLN A 175 26.72 -7.57 4.46
CA GLN A 175 25.56 -7.48 3.56
C GLN A 175 24.31 -8.08 4.22
N ARG A 176 24.45 -9.20 4.95
CA ARG A 176 23.35 -9.80 5.72
C ARG A 176 22.84 -8.88 6.83
N ALA A 177 23.75 -8.19 7.53
CA ALA A 177 23.36 -7.21 8.54
C ALA A 177 22.57 -6.04 7.93
N ARG A 178 23.03 -5.51 6.77
CA ARG A 178 22.31 -4.47 6.01
C ARG A 178 20.94 -4.95 5.55
N LEU A 179 20.84 -6.16 5.00
CA LEU A 179 19.56 -6.75 4.58
C LEU A 179 18.60 -6.91 5.77
N ALA A 180 19.07 -7.44 6.90
CA ALA A 180 18.26 -7.58 8.11
C ALA A 180 17.74 -6.23 8.64
N TYR A 181 18.56 -5.17 8.55
CA TYR A 181 18.15 -3.81 8.88
C TYR A 181 17.04 -3.30 7.96
N LEU A 182 17.16 -3.52 6.64
CA LEU A 182 16.13 -3.12 5.66
C LEU A 182 14.79 -3.83 5.92
N ILE A 183 14.82 -5.11 6.29
CA ILE A 183 13.61 -5.87 6.64
C ILE A 183 12.99 -5.35 7.94
N ARG A 184 13.79 -5.19 8.99
CA ARG A 184 13.31 -4.74 10.31
C ARG A 184 12.67 -3.35 10.27
N THR A 185 13.16 -2.49 9.39
CA THR A 185 12.66 -1.11 9.23
C THR A 185 11.46 -1.02 8.28
N GLY A 186 11.04 -2.13 7.66
CA GLY A 186 9.97 -2.12 6.66
C GLY A 186 10.39 -1.50 5.31
N THR A 187 11.66 -1.11 5.16
CA THR A 187 12.20 -0.64 3.87
C THR A 187 12.23 -1.78 2.83
N LEU A 188 12.20 -3.03 3.29
CA LEU A 188 12.04 -4.20 2.45
C LEU A 188 10.92 -5.07 3.02
N SER A 189 9.88 -5.33 2.22
CA SER A 189 8.75 -6.18 2.63
C SER A 189 8.84 -7.55 1.94
N LEU A 190 8.98 -8.62 2.71
CA LEU A 190 9.20 -9.98 2.20
C LEU A 190 7.94 -10.70 1.75
#